data_AF-A0A9E3RXN0-F1
#
_entry.id   AF-A0A9E3RXN0-F1
#
_cell.length_a   1.000
_cell.length_b   1.000
_cell.length_c   1.000
_cell.angle_alpha   90.00
_cell.angle_beta   90.00
_cell.angle_gamma   90.00
#
_symmetry.space_group_name_H-M   'P 1'
#
loop_
_entity.id
_entity.type
_entity.pdbx_description
1 polymer ?
#
loop_
_entity_poly.entity_id
_entity_poly.type
_entity_poly.pdbx_seq_one_letter_code
_entity_poly.pdbx_strand_id
1 'polypeptide(L)'
;MRSWSCRLFVVGTILAAYASAAPVSRIVLDGDFADWQYVPVHTDPQDDQHDTDHTLPSDTPAYVDHEDVDLIEFKVTHDEDNVYAYFKSRGIIGRTQSHTEGTAGRYYVIVTLDVDQNDTTGYWLNEGGYYPTSSGYDMNMEVEFYDAAFNTGHYLNHGCLDETEYLQAQDDQSNGFIIVKAGTYDWYTQWVWWDTPQGNLGEITLPDGHSTIMWVEDRGPVYQGIIEIAVSADGHEAEMKAPFRG
;
A
#
# COMPACT_ATOMS: atom_id res chain seq x y z
N MET A 1 58.86 2.98 -49.53
CA MET A 1 57.46 2.50 -49.59
C MET A 1 56.77 2.95 -48.30
N ARG A 2 55.76 3.83 -48.39
CA ARG A 2 55.01 4.32 -47.22
C ARG A 2 53.83 3.38 -46.96
N SER A 3 53.83 2.73 -45.81
CA SER A 3 52.70 1.93 -45.30
C SER A 3 51.60 2.87 -44.81
N TRP A 4 50.38 2.70 -45.31
CA TRP A 4 49.18 3.38 -44.83
C TRP A 4 48.45 2.43 -43.88
N SER A 5 48.35 2.81 -42.61
CA SER A 5 47.53 2.12 -41.62
C SER A 5 46.11 2.71 -41.65
N CYS A 6 45.16 1.92 -42.14
CA CYS A 6 43.74 2.25 -42.10
C CYS A 6 43.20 1.91 -40.70
N ARG A 7 42.81 2.93 -39.91
CA ARG A 7 42.10 2.72 -38.64
C ARG A 7 40.60 2.69 -38.92
N LEU A 8 39.97 1.55 -38.65
CA LEU A 8 38.52 1.39 -38.69
C LEU A 8 37.95 1.98 -37.39
N PHE A 9 37.12 3.02 -37.51
CA PHE A 9 36.28 3.49 -36.39
C PHE A 9 34.94 2.76 -36.47
N VAL A 10 34.66 1.92 -35.47
CA VAL A 10 33.32 1.36 -35.26
C VAL A 10 32.57 2.32 -34.37
N VAL A 11 31.58 3.02 -34.94
CA VAL A 11 30.61 3.81 -34.17
C VAL A 11 29.52 2.83 -33.74
N GLY A 12 29.56 2.40 -32.48
CA GLY A 12 28.49 1.62 -31.88
C GLY A 12 27.34 2.55 -31.50
N THR A 13 26.21 2.44 -32.19
CA THR A 13 24.93 3.01 -31.74
C THR A 13 24.49 2.27 -30.49
N ILE A 14 24.59 2.91 -29.33
CA ILE A 14 23.91 2.47 -28.11
C ILE A 14 22.43 2.76 -28.35
N LEU A 15 21.65 1.74 -28.67
CA LEU A 15 20.19 1.81 -28.63
C LEU A 15 19.80 1.92 -27.16
N ALA A 16 19.41 3.13 -26.73
CA ALA A 16 18.77 3.32 -25.44
C ALA A 16 17.47 2.51 -25.44
N ALA A 17 17.36 1.52 -24.56
CA ALA A 17 16.09 0.89 -24.28
C ALA A 17 15.18 1.98 -23.70
N TYR A 18 14.08 2.26 -24.38
CA TYR A 18 13.03 3.11 -23.81
C TYR A 18 12.42 2.35 -22.63
N ALA A 19 12.48 2.93 -21.43
CA ALA A 19 11.64 2.49 -20.34
C ALA A 19 10.18 2.75 -20.75
N SER A 20 9.36 1.69 -20.75
CA SER A 20 7.92 1.80 -20.91
C SER A 20 7.31 1.55 -19.54
N ALA A 21 6.38 2.41 -19.13
CA ALA A 21 5.50 2.11 -18.01
C ALA A 21 4.68 0.85 -18.31
N ALA A 22 4.15 0.22 -17.26
CA ALA A 22 3.17 -0.83 -17.41
C ALA A 22 1.94 -0.29 -18.17
N PRO A 23 1.24 -1.12 -18.97
CA PRO A 23 0.00 -0.70 -19.60
C PRO A 23 -1.03 -0.30 -18.55
N VAL A 24 -1.72 0.82 -18.78
CA VAL A 24 -2.86 1.24 -17.98
C VAL A 24 -3.97 0.19 -18.07
N SER A 25 -4.54 -0.19 -16.92
CA SER A 25 -5.76 -0.99 -16.82
C SER A 25 -6.77 -0.24 -15.96
N ARG A 26 -7.98 -0.04 -16.49
CA ARG A 26 -9.06 0.62 -15.76
C ARG A 26 -9.88 -0.45 -15.07
N ILE A 27 -9.91 -0.39 -13.74
CA ILE A 27 -10.67 -1.28 -12.88
C ILE A 27 -11.88 -0.54 -12.32
N VAL A 28 -13.03 -1.20 -12.33
CA VAL A 28 -14.26 -0.71 -11.67
C VAL A 28 -14.41 -1.45 -10.35
N LEU A 29 -14.48 -0.72 -9.24
CA LEU A 29 -14.71 -1.34 -7.93
C LEU A 29 -16.19 -1.68 -7.76
N ASP A 30 -16.55 -2.94 -7.98
CA ASP A 30 -17.91 -3.44 -7.84
C ASP A 30 -18.01 -4.89 -7.30
N GLY A 31 -16.87 -5.54 -7.05
CA GLY A 31 -16.79 -6.92 -6.58
C GLY A 31 -17.00 -7.96 -7.70
N ASP A 32 -17.03 -7.54 -8.98
CA ASP A 32 -16.98 -8.40 -10.16
C ASP A 32 -15.61 -8.30 -10.83
N PHE A 33 -14.84 -9.38 -10.78
CA PHE A 33 -13.43 -9.38 -11.16
C PHE A 33 -13.16 -9.63 -12.65
N ALA A 34 -14.14 -9.37 -13.51
CA ALA A 34 -14.04 -9.63 -14.94
C ALA A 34 -12.99 -8.75 -15.66
N ASP A 35 -12.78 -7.53 -15.20
CA ASP A 35 -11.78 -6.59 -15.72
C ASP A 35 -10.34 -6.94 -15.28
N TRP A 36 -10.18 -7.69 -14.19
CA TRP A 36 -8.90 -8.23 -13.71
C TRP A 36 -8.34 -9.41 -14.53
N GLN A 37 -9.11 -9.97 -15.45
CA GLN A 37 -8.75 -11.23 -16.15
C GLN A 37 -7.44 -11.15 -16.95
N TYR A 38 -7.01 -9.95 -17.34
CA TYR A 38 -5.78 -9.73 -18.13
C TYR A 38 -4.65 -9.10 -17.31
N VAL A 39 -4.90 -8.77 -16.04
CA VAL A 39 -3.86 -8.28 -15.14
C VAL A 39 -2.95 -9.45 -14.74
N PRO A 40 -1.61 -9.29 -14.77
CA PRO A 40 -0.70 -10.34 -14.34
C PRO A 40 -1.02 -10.84 -12.94
N VAL A 41 -0.95 -12.17 -12.80
CA VAL A 41 -1.26 -12.87 -11.55
C VAL A 41 0.01 -13.22 -10.80
N HIS A 42 0.01 -12.93 -9.51
CA HIS A 42 0.99 -13.40 -8.55
C HIS A 42 0.31 -14.36 -7.58
N THR A 43 1.01 -15.42 -7.20
CA THR A 43 0.49 -16.45 -6.29
C THR A 43 1.30 -16.46 -5.02
N ASP A 44 0.62 -16.69 -3.91
CA ASP A 44 1.21 -16.87 -2.60
C ASP A 44 0.97 -18.32 -2.13
N PRO A 45 1.95 -18.98 -1.48
CA PRO A 45 1.76 -20.33 -0.97
C PRO A 45 0.59 -20.43 0.02
N GLN A 46 -0.21 -21.48 -0.07
CA GLN A 46 -1.22 -21.75 0.97
C GLN A 46 -0.56 -22.17 2.28
N ASP A 47 -1.22 -21.89 3.40
CA ASP A 47 -0.80 -22.24 4.76
C ASP A 47 0.53 -21.58 5.18
N ASP A 48 0.78 -20.34 4.76
CA ASP A 48 2.00 -19.59 5.10
C ASP A 48 1.77 -18.32 5.94
N GLN A 49 0.52 -18.10 6.36
CA GLN A 49 0.19 -17.05 7.29
C GLN A 49 0.86 -17.29 8.66
N HIS A 50 1.23 -16.21 9.31
CA HIS A 50 2.11 -16.27 10.48
C HIS A 50 1.82 -15.18 11.50
N ASP A 51 2.38 -15.37 12.69
CA ASP A 51 2.41 -14.40 13.76
C ASP A 51 3.26 -13.18 13.36
N THR A 52 2.73 -11.98 13.59
CA THR A 52 3.37 -10.70 13.27
C THR A 52 4.14 -10.09 14.45
N ASP A 53 4.23 -10.77 15.60
CA ASP A 53 4.98 -10.29 16.77
C ASP A 53 6.52 -10.35 16.60
N HIS A 54 7.01 -10.82 15.45
CA HIS A 54 8.43 -10.99 15.13
C HIS A 54 9.03 -9.75 14.46
N THR A 55 10.05 -9.13 15.06
CA THR A 55 10.61 -7.86 14.55
C THR A 55 12.05 -7.94 14.03
N LEU A 56 12.72 -9.09 14.11
CA LEU A 56 14.12 -9.18 13.67
C LEU A 56 14.22 -9.69 12.22
N PRO A 57 15.14 -9.15 11.40
CA PRO A 57 15.26 -9.57 10.00
C PRO A 57 15.54 -11.07 9.78
N SER A 58 16.11 -11.74 10.79
CA SER A 58 16.43 -13.16 10.76
C SER A 58 15.39 -14.05 11.45
N ASP A 59 14.27 -13.50 11.90
CA ASP A 59 13.23 -14.28 12.54
C ASP A 59 12.62 -15.29 11.55
N THR A 60 12.10 -16.37 12.11
CA THR A 60 11.26 -17.32 11.41
C THR A 60 9.90 -17.28 12.10
N PRO A 61 8.92 -16.57 11.54
CA PRO A 61 7.62 -16.43 12.15
C PRO A 61 6.96 -17.76 12.45
N ALA A 62 6.28 -17.84 13.58
CA ALA A 62 5.47 -19.00 13.89
C ALA A 62 4.23 -19.02 12.99
N TYR A 63 3.91 -20.18 12.41
CA TYR A 63 2.64 -20.40 11.73
C TYR A 63 1.47 -20.18 12.69
N VAL A 64 0.42 -19.52 12.19
CA VAL A 64 -0.85 -19.34 12.90
C VAL A 64 -1.97 -19.85 12.00
N ASP A 65 -2.84 -20.72 12.50
CA ASP A 65 -3.98 -21.16 11.70
C ASP A 65 -5.06 -20.08 11.64
N HIS A 66 -5.04 -19.28 10.56
CA HIS A 66 -6.00 -18.21 10.33
C HIS A 66 -6.29 -18.07 8.83
N GLU A 67 -7.33 -18.75 8.34
CA GLU A 67 -7.65 -18.80 6.91
C GLU A 67 -7.96 -17.42 6.29
N ASP A 68 -8.53 -16.48 7.05
CA ASP A 68 -8.96 -15.19 6.49
C ASP A 68 -7.79 -14.31 6.02
N VAL A 69 -6.58 -14.58 6.53
CA VAL A 69 -5.35 -13.84 6.20
C VAL A 69 -4.34 -14.69 5.40
N ASP A 70 -4.75 -15.89 4.99
CA ASP A 70 -3.97 -16.76 4.08
C ASP A 70 -4.21 -16.28 2.64
N LEU A 71 -3.37 -15.33 2.20
CA LEU A 71 -3.38 -14.83 0.83
C LEU A 71 -2.95 -15.97 -0.10
N ILE A 72 -3.59 -16.10 -1.27
CA ILE A 72 -3.25 -17.14 -2.25
C ILE A 72 -3.03 -16.58 -3.65
N GLU A 73 -3.61 -15.42 -3.94
CA GLU A 73 -3.43 -14.73 -5.21
C GLU A 73 -3.49 -13.22 -4.97
N PHE A 74 -2.63 -12.47 -5.66
CA PHE A 74 -2.76 -11.03 -5.74
C PHE A 74 -2.40 -10.52 -7.14
N LYS A 75 -2.93 -9.33 -7.47
CA LYS A 75 -2.63 -8.62 -8.71
C LYS A 75 -2.52 -7.14 -8.40
N VAL A 76 -1.66 -6.44 -9.13
CA VAL A 76 -1.52 -4.99 -9.01
C VAL A 76 -1.52 -4.39 -10.42
N THR A 77 -2.26 -3.30 -10.58
CA THR A 77 -2.27 -2.51 -11.81
C THR A 77 -2.49 -1.05 -11.47
N HIS A 78 -2.41 -0.18 -12.47
CA HIS A 78 -2.71 1.24 -12.30
C HIS A 78 -3.42 1.78 -13.53
N ASP A 79 -4.02 2.95 -13.37
CA ASP A 79 -4.37 3.83 -14.47
C ASP A 79 -3.64 5.17 -14.38
N GLU A 80 -4.20 6.22 -14.99
CA GLU A 80 -3.63 7.56 -14.94
C GLU A 80 -3.73 8.20 -13.54
N ASP A 81 -4.68 7.77 -12.72
CA ASP A 81 -5.09 8.46 -11.49
C ASP A 81 -4.99 7.58 -10.24
N ASN A 82 -4.93 6.25 -10.38
CA ASN A 82 -5.05 5.29 -9.28
C ASN A 82 -4.09 4.11 -9.41
N VAL A 83 -3.71 3.56 -8.27
CA VAL A 83 -3.26 2.18 -8.14
C VAL A 83 -4.43 1.29 -7.69
N TYR A 84 -4.47 0.09 -8.24
CA TYR A 84 -5.45 -0.94 -7.93
C TYR A 84 -4.74 -2.20 -7.46
N ALA A 85 -5.29 -2.81 -6.41
CA ALA A 85 -4.84 -4.11 -5.92
C ALA A 85 -6.01 -5.10 -5.85
N TYR A 86 -5.78 -6.32 -6.29
CA TYR A 86 -6.68 -7.46 -6.12
C TYR A 86 -6.05 -8.44 -5.14
N PHE A 87 -6.90 -9.06 -4.33
CA PHE A 87 -6.53 -10.08 -3.38
C PHE A 87 -7.50 -11.24 -3.45
N LYS A 88 -6.97 -12.44 -3.28
CA LYS A 88 -7.73 -13.66 -3.01
C LYS A 88 -7.15 -14.33 -1.77
N SER A 89 -7.99 -14.66 -0.81
CA SER A 89 -7.58 -15.42 0.37
C SER A 89 -8.32 -16.75 0.47
N ARG A 90 -7.81 -17.66 1.30
CA ARG A 90 -8.48 -18.93 1.61
C ARG A 90 -9.80 -18.70 2.37
N GLY A 91 -9.79 -17.77 3.32
CA GLY A 91 -10.93 -17.41 4.15
C GLY A 91 -11.69 -16.18 3.63
N ILE A 92 -12.39 -15.50 4.55
CA ILE A 92 -13.26 -14.36 4.25
C ILE A 92 -12.53 -13.05 4.58
N ILE A 93 -12.31 -12.24 3.55
CA ILE A 93 -11.67 -10.92 3.66
C ILE A 93 -12.58 -9.97 4.47
N GLY A 94 -12.00 -9.30 5.48
CA GLY A 94 -12.72 -8.35 6.32
C GLY A 94 -13.60 -8.95 7.41
N ARG A 95 -13.62 -10.29 7.56
CA ARG A 95 -14.38 -10.97 8.62
C ARG A 95 -13.81 -10.59 10.00
N THR A 96 -14.60 -9.87 10.79
CA THR A 96 -14.26 -9.48 12.16
C THR A 96 -15.39 -9.80 13.12
N GLN A 97 -15.04 -10.16 14.37
CA GLN A 97 -16.04 -10.40 15.42
C GLN A 97 -16.69 -9.08 15.84
N SER A 98 -18.01 -9.06 16.04
CA SER A 98 -18.69 -7.90 16.60
C SER A 98 -18.51 -7.81 18.13
N HIS A 99 -18.48 -6.58 18.66
CA HIS A 99 -18.51 -6.29 20.09
C HIS A 99 -19.74 -6.89 20.81
N THR A 100 -20.82 -7.15 20.06
CA THR A 100 -22.03 -7.78 20.58
C THR A 100 -21.87 -9.28 20.81
N GLU A 101 -20.90 -9.90 20.15
CA GLU A 101 -20.60 -11.34 20.22
C GLU A 101 -19.34 -11.63 21.06
N GLY A 102 -18.53 -10.62 21.37
CA GLY A 102 -17.37 -10.71 22.25
C GLY A 102 -16.43 -9.50 22.08
N THR A 103 -15.12 -9.71 22.20
CA THR A 103 -14.14 -8.66 21.88
C THR A 103 -14.20 -8.35 20.39
N ALA A 104 -14.39 -7.09 20.01
CA ALA A 104 -14.42 -6.69 18.61
C ALA A 104 -13.10 -7.05 17.91
N GLY A 105 -13.20 -7.72 16.76
CA GLY A 105 -12.06 -8.11 15.92
C GLY A 105 -11.59 -6.99 15.01
N ARG A 106 -10.40 -7.16 14.44
CA ARG A 106 -9.77 -6.24 13.47
C ARG A 106 -9.23 -7.05 12.29
N TYR A 107 -9.30 -6.47 11.10
CA TYR A 107 -8.77 -7.06 9.88
C TYR A 107 -8.20 -5.96 9.00
N TYR A 108 -7.01 -6.20 8.46
CA TYR A 108 -6.29 -5.24 7.63
C TYR A 108 -6.05 -5.80 6.24
N VAL A 109 -6.34 -4.99 5.22
CA VAL A 109 -5.85 -5.17 3.86
C VAL A 109 -4.82 -4.07 3.64
N ILE A 110 -3.55 -4.47 3.45
CA ILE A 110 -2.44 -3.53 3.34
C ILE A 110 -1.72 -3.76 2.02
N VAL A 111 -1.52 -2.69 1.26
CA VAL A 111 -0.61 -2.66 0.12
C VAL A 111 0.58 -1.78 0.51
N THR A 112 1.73 -2.41 0.69
CA THR A 112 2.99 -1.73 1.00
C THR A 112 3.82 -1.60 -0.29
N LEU A 113 4.22 -0.38 -0.64
CA LEU A 113 4.95 -0.08 -1.88
C LEU A 113 6.28 0.61 -1.60
N ASP A 114 7.32 0.12 -2.28
CA ASP A 114 8.53 0.90 -2.62
C ASP A 114 8.18 1.75 -3.85
N VAL A 115 8.01 3.06 -3.66
CA VAL A 115 7.50 3.96 -4.71
C VAL A 115 8.61 4.61 -5.53
N ASP A 116 9.85 4.59 -5.04
CA ASP A 116 11.01 5.19 -5.69
C ASP A 116 12.07 4.17 -6.17
N GLN A 117 11.85 2.88 -5.93
CA GLN A 117 12.75 1.75 -6.19
C GLN A 117 14.09 1.91 -5.49
N ASN A 118 14.07 2.33 -4.23
CA ASN A 118 15.26 2.59 -3.45
C ASN A 118 15.20 1.92 -2.08
N ASP A 119 15.90 0.79 -1.96
CA ASP A 119 16.05 0.03 -0.71
C ASP A 119 16.60 0.83 0.50
N THR A 120 17.02 2.10 0.33
CA THR A 120 17.51 2.98 1.39
C THR A 120 16.47 3.95 1.96
N THR A 121 15.30 4.07 1.32
CA THR A 121 14.14 4.83 1.83
C THR A 121 13.12 3.88 2.46
N GLY A 122 12.10 4.45 3.12
CA GLY A 122 11.07 3.66 3.77
C GLY A 122 11.57 2.85 4.96
N TYR A 123 10.87 1.75 5.26
CA TYR A 123 11.14 0.86 6.38
C TYR A 123 11.47 -0.57 5.94
N TRP A 124 11.95 -1.38 6.89
CA TRP A 124 12.12 -2.82 6.72
C TRP A 124 10.83 -3.56 7.06
N LEU A 125 10.36 -4.45 6.18
CA LEU A 125 9.11 -5.20 6.39
C LEU A 125 9.03 -5.96 7.72
N ASN A 126 10.14 -6.54 8.19
CA ASN A 126 10.17 -7.22 9.49
C ASN A 126 9.83 -6.28 10.66
N GLU A 127 10.06 -4.97 10.57
CA GLU A 127 9.69 -4.05 11.65
C GLU A 127 8.17 -3.99 11.87
N GLY A 128 7.39 -4.25 10.81
CA GLY A 128 5.93 -4.42 10.88
C GLY A 128 5.47 -5.88 11.03
N GLY A 129 6.40 -6.82 11.23
CA GLY A 129 6.07 -8.24 11.38
C GLY A 129 5.85 -9.00 10.08
N TYR A 130 6.22 -8.44 8.92
CA TYR A 130 5.98 -9.04 7.60
C TYR A 130 7.21 -9.82 7.08
N TYR A 131 6.98 -11.04 6.59
CA TYR A 131 8.03 -11.93 6.07
C TYR A 131 7.61 -12.59 4.75
N PRO A 132 8.58 -12.92 3.85
CA PRO A 132 10.03 -12.69 3.97
C PRO A 132 10.38 -11.19 3.95
N THR A 133 11.39 -10.79 4.74
CA THR A 133 11.72 -9.37 4.91
C THR A 133 12.55 -8.80 3.75
N SER A 134 12.32 -7.53 3.46
CA SER A 134 13.13 -6.65 2.59
C SER A 134 12.95 -5.19 3.04
N SER A 135 13.80 -4.28 2.53
CA SER A 135 13.74 -2.83 2.81
C SER A 135 13.26 -2.05 1.59
N GLY A 136 13.05 -0.74 1.73
CA GLY A 136 12.66 0.16 0.64
C GLY A 136 11.20 0.58 0.63
N TYR A 137 10.39 0.14 1.59
CA TYR A 137 8.94 0.32 1.53
C TYR A 137 8.51 1.67 2.11
N ASP A 138 8.04 2.59 1.27
CA ASP A 138 7.83 3.99 1.66
C ASP A 138 6.39 4.29 2.09
N MET A 139 5.43 3.71 1.36
CA MET A 139 4.03 4.07 1.42
C MET A 139 3.16 2.85 1.60
N ASN A 140 2.19 2.94 2.51
CA ASN A 140 1.14 1.94 2.61
C ASN A 140 -0.19 2.57 2.23
N MET A 141 -1.03 1.76 1.61
CA MET A 141 -2.45 2.03 1.49
C MET A 141 -3.14 0.92 2.27
N GLU A 142 -4.00 1.31 3.19
CA GLU A 142 -4.59 0.39 4.16
C GLU A 142 -6.09 0.56 4.23
N VAL A 143 -6.78 -0.57 4.26
CA VAL A 143 -8.18 -0.66 4.66
C VAL A 143 -8.31 -1.49 5.92
N GLU A 144 -9.02 -0.93 6.89
CA GLU A 144 -9.35 -1.59 8.14
C GLU A 144 -10.83 -1.97 8.16
N PHE A 145 -11.09 -3.20 8.61
CA PHE A 145 -12.40 -3.62 9.11
C PHE A 145 -12.33 -3.77 10.64
N TYR A 146 -13.38 -3.33 11.31
CA TYR A 146 -13.52 -3.39 12.76
C TYR A 146 -14.98 -3.67 13.11
N ASP A 147 -15.21 -4.50 14.13
CA ASP A 147 -16.55 -4.71 14.69
C ASP A 147 -17.60 -5.14 13.64
N ALA A 148 -17.22 -6.10 12.80
CA ALA A 148 -18.03 -6.66 11.71
C ALA A 148 -18.40 -5.65 10.60
N ALA A 149 -17.69 -4.52 10.50
CA ALA A 149 -17.93 -3.50 9.48
C ALA A 149 -16.61 -2.91 8.95
N PHE A 150 -16.71 -2.22 7.81
CA PHE A 150 -15.64 -1.33 7.35
C PHE A 150 -15.38 -0.22 8.39
N ASN A 151 -14.11 0.07 8.66
CA ASN A 151 -13.70 1.14 9.58
C ASN A 151 -13.09 2.33 8.84
N THR A 152 -11.99 2.13 8.12
CA THR A 152 -11.29 3.25 7.47
C THR A 152 -10.48 2.82 6.26
N GLY A 153 -10.28 3.74 5.32
CA GLY A 153 -9.34 3.63 4.20
C GLY A 153 -8.37 4.80 4.24
N HIS A 154 -7.08 4.54 4.42
CA HIS A 154 -6.09 5.59 4.70
C HIS A 154 -4.70 5.29 4.13
N TYR A 155 -3.90 6.34 4.00
CA TYR A 155 -2.49 6.26 3.62
C TYR A 155 -1.60 6.23 4.85
N LEU A 156 -0.46 5.54 4.75
CA LEU A 156 0.63 5.65 5.70
C LEU A 156 1.91 6.04 4.96
N ASN A 157 2.75 6.85 5.60
CA ASN A 157 4.10 7.15 5.12
C ASN A 157 5.15 6.81 6.18
N HIS A 158 6.04 5.88 5.83
CA HIS A 158 7.12 5.39 6.69
C HIS A 158 8.44 6.14 6.43
N GLY A 159 8.37 7.46 6.31
CA GLY A 159 9.52 8.32 6.06
C GLY A 159 10.05 9.04 7.28
N CYS A 160 10.01 8.47 8.50
CA CYS A 160 10.49 9.14 9.71
C CYS A 160 11.35 8.21 10.59
N LEU A 161 12.44 8.73 11.14
CA LEU A 161 13.33 8.02 12.07
C LEU A 161 13.09 8.36 13.55
N ASP A 162 12.45 9.50 13.81
CA ASP A 162 12.18 10.00 15.15
C ASP A 162 10.97 10.94 15.20
N GLU A 163 10.59 11.36 16.41
CA GLU A 163 9.48 12.28 16.67
C GLU A 163 9.62 13.63 15.94
N THR A 164 10.83 14.15 15.79
CA THR A 164 11.04 15.45 15.13
C THR A 164 10.72 15.32 13.65
N GLU A 165 11.15 14.23 13.03
CA GLU A 165 10.83 13.95 11.64
C GLU A 165 9.34 13.65 11.43
N TYR A 166 8.71 12.93 12.35
CA TYR A 166 7.26 12.68 12.34
C TYR A 166 6.46 13.99 12.37
N LEU A 167 6.79 14.92 13.26
CA LEU A 167 6.12 16.22 13.34
C LEU A 167 6.36 17.06 12.08
N GLN A 168 7.54 16.98 11.47
CA GLN A 168 7.80 17.63 10.18
C GLN A 168 6.98 17.01 9.05
N ALA A 169 6.86 15.68 9.01
CA ALA A 169 6.04 14.99 8.01
C ALA A 169 4.56 15.39 8.10
N GLN A 170 4.03 15.58 9.32
CA GLN A 170 2.67 16.10 9.51
C GLN A 170 2.51 17.53 8.94
N ASP A 171 3.50 18.40 9.12
CA ASP A 171 3.49 19.75 8.53
C ASP A 171 3.55 19.69 7.00
N ASP A 172 4.47 18.91 6.44
CA ASP A 172 4.64 18.73 5.00
C ASP A 172 3.35 18.22 4.33
N GLN A 173 2.74 17.17 4.89
CA GLN A 173 1.50 16.58 4.39
C GLN A 173 0.29 17.51 4.55
N SER A 174 0.24 18.31 5.62
CA SER A 174 -0.76 19.38 5.77
C SER A 174 -0.61 20.48 4.70
N ASN A 175 0.56 20.57 4.06
CA ASN A 175 0.83 21.42 2.91
C ASN A 175 0.68 20.68 1.57
N GLY A 176 0.18 19.44 1.58
CA GLY A 176 -0.22 18.68 0.39
C GLY A 176 0.94 18.02 -0.36
N PHE A 177 2.05 17.72 0.31
CA PHE A 177 3.13 16.91 -0.27
C PHE A 177 3.72 15.91 0.73
N ILE A 178 4.28 14.82 0.22
CA ILE A 178 5.01 13.80 0.97
C ILE A 178 6.50 13.84 0.60
N ILE A 179 7.35 13.57 1.59
CA ILE A 179 8.78 13.34 1.37
C ILE A 179 9.07 11.85 1.53
N VAL A 180 9.57 11.23 0.47
CA VAL A 180 10.11 9.87 0.51
C VAL A 180 11.56 9.93 1.02
N LYS A 181 11.81 9.30 2.17
CA LYS A 181 13.12 9.20 2.80
C LYS A 181 13.16 7.95 3.70
N ALA A 182 14.32 7.66 4.29
CA ALA A 182 14.47 6.57 5.25
C ALA A 182 13.56 6.77 6.48
N GLY A 183 13.00 5.68 7.00
CA GLY A 183 12.20 5.70 8.21
C GLY A 183 12.18 4.36 8.94
N THR A 184 11.28 4.27 9.92
CA THR A 184 11.04 3.06 10.71
C THR A 184 9.54 2.80 10.84
N TYR A 185 9.20 1.61 11.34
CA TYR A 185 7.82 1.27 11.66
C TYR A 185 7.27 1.99 12.91
N ASP A 186 8.13 2.52 13.78
CA ASP A 186 7.71 3.23 15.00
C ASP A 186 7.25 4.67 14.74
N TRP A 187 7.72 5.29 13.65
CA TRP A 187 7.44 6.68 13.31
C TRP A 187 6.89 6.77 11.88
N TYR A 188 5.57 6.80 11.76
CA TYR A 188 4.87 7.02 10.49
C TYR A 188 3.67 7.92 10.69
N THR A 189 3.31 8.67 9.65
CA THR A 189 2.03 9.38 9.63
C THR A 189 0.97 8.51 8.99
N GLN A 190 -0.29 8.71 9.41
CA GLN A 190 -1.44 8.02 8.84
C GLN A 190 -2.62 8.96 8.69
N TRP A 191 -3.20 9.04 7.50
CA TRP A 191 -4.25 10.03 7.20
C TRP A 191 -5.25 9.56 6.16
N VAL A 192 -6.46 10.11 6.28
CA VAL A 192 -7.53 10.00 5.29
C VAL A 192 -7.53 11.24 4.43
N TRP A 193 -7.79 11.09 3.13
CA TRP A 193 -7.88 12.18 2.16
C TRP A 193 -9.30 12.27 1.58
N TRP A 194 -9.74 13.50 1.28
CA TRP A 194 -10.90 13.79 0.43
C TRP A 194 -10.56 14.85 -0.61
N ASP A 195 -11.04 14.68 -1.85
CA ASP A 195 -10.88 15.67 -2.93
C ASP A 195 -11.81 16.90 -2.77
N THR A 196 -12.73 16.83 -1.80
CA THR A 196 -13.60 17.94 -1.41
C THR A 196 -13.81 17.92 0.11
N PRO A 197 -13.98 19.07 0.78
CA PRO A 197 -14.15 19.09 2.24
C PRO A 197 -15.44 18.36 2.64
N GLN A 198 -15.38 17.52 3.66
CA GLN A 198 -16.56 16.80 4.18
C GLN A 198 -17.19 17.52 5.38
N GLY A 199 -16.45 18.46 5.99
CA GLY A 199 -16.92 19.23 7.14
C GLY A 199 -16.77 18.49 8.48
N ASN A 200 -15.96 17.44 8.53
CA ASN A 200 -15.60 16.78 9.77
C ASN A 200 -14.77 17.72 10.66
N LEU A 201 -14.92 17.57 11.98
CA LEU A 201 -14.14 18.34 12.94
C LEU A 201 -12.68 17.89 12.89
N GLY A 202 -11.76 18.82 12.62
CA GLY A 202 -10.33 18.53 12.53
C GLY A 202 -9.81 18.30 11.12
N GLU A 203 -10.64 18.45 10.08
CA GLU A 203 -10.15 18.48 8.70
C GLU A 203 -9.15 19.61 8.48
N ILE A 204 -8.08 19.30 7.77
CA ILE A 204 -7.06 20.24 7.33
C ILE A 204 -7.31 20.48 5.85
N THR A 205 -7.69 21.70 5.48
CA THR A 205 -7.78 22.11 4.07
C THR A 205 -6.39 22.32 3.50
N LEU A 206 -6.10 21.61 2.41
CA LEU A 206 -4.81 21.68 1.75
C LEU A 206 -4.67 22.99 0.94
N PRO A 207 -3.44 23.36 0.53
CA PRO A 207 -3.19 24.61 -0.19
C PRO A 207 -3.91 24.76 -1.53
N ASP A 208 -4.39 23.65 -2.11
CA ASP A 208 -5.20 23.67 -3.33
C ASP A 208 -6.61 24.27 -3.12
N GLY A 209 -7.01 24.48 -1.86
CA GLY A 209 -8.27 25.11 -1.46
C GLY A 209 -9.51 24.23 -1.60
N HIS A 210 -9.36 22.95 -1.94
CA HIS A 210 -10.50 22.04 -2.10
C HIS A 210 -10.28 20.65 -1.49
N SER A 211 -9.06 20.11 -1.51
CA SER A 211 -8.77 18.84 -0.87
C SER A 211 -8.64 19.00 0.64
N THR A 212 -8.99 17.95 1.39
CA THR A 212 -8.78 17.90 2.84
C THR A 212 -8.12 16.60 3.25
N ILE A 213 -7.33 16.67 4.33
CA ILE A 213 -6.86 15.49 5.05
C ILE A 213 -7.37 15.49 6.49
N MET A 214 -7.37 14.30 7.08
CA MET A 214 -7.54 14.13 8.51
C MET A 214 -6.59 13.07 9.03
N TRP A 215 -5.87 13.40 10.10
CA TRP A 215 -5.08 12.41 10.85
C TRP A 215 -6.02 11.39 11.47
N VAL A 216 -5.70 10.12 11.24
CA VAL A 216 -6.39 9.02 11.90
C VAL A 216 -5.44 8.35 12.89
N GLU A 217 -6.00 7.58 13.80
CA GLU A 217 -5.25 6.71 14.69
C GLU A 217 -5.91 5.33 14.66
N ASP A 218 -5.17 4.31 15.07
CA ASP A 218 -5.71 2.98 15.26
C ASP A 218 -6.97 3.02 16.15
N ARG A 219 -8.07 2.38 15.73
CA ARG A 219 -9.40 2.40 16.40
C ARG A 219 -10.07 3.77 16.46
N GLY A 220 -9.51 4.76 15.75
CA GLY A 220 -10.06 6.09 15.61
C GLY A 220 -11.40 6.11 14.88
N PRO A 221 -11.97 7.29 14.64
CA PRO A 221 -13.27 7.40 13.99
C PRO A 221 -13.27 6.78 12.58
N VAL A 222 -14.43 6.23 12.19
CA VAL A 222 -14.67 5.62 10.88
C VAL A 222 -14.68 6.70 9.78
N TYR A 223 -13.79 6.57 8.80
CA TYR A 223 -13.73 7.48 7.66
C TYR A 223 -13.49 6.71 6.36
N GLN A 224 -14.41 6.82 5.40
CA GLN A 224 -14.33 6.09 4.13
C GLN A 224 -13.31 6.69 3.15
N GLY A 225 -12.89 7.95 3.31
CA GLY A 225 -11.86 8.57 2.47
C GLY A 225 -12.11 8.46 0.97
N ILE A 226 -11.01 8.48 0.20
CA ILE A 226 -10.98 8.16 -1.24
C ILE A 226 -10.36 6.79 -1.53
N ILE A 227 -9.86 6.10 -0.51
CA ILE A 227 -9.40 4.72 -0.64
C ILE A 227 -10.61 3.82 -0.45
N GLU A 228 -10.88 3.01 -1.47
CA GLU A 228 -12.07 2.18 -1.54
C GLU A 228 -11.69 0.71 -1.62
N ILE A 229 -12.55 -0.16 -1.08
CA ILE A 229 -12.48 -1.61 -1.25
C ILE A 229 -13.86 -2.14 -1.65
N ALA A 230 -13.89 -3.10 -2.56
CA ALA A 230 -15.05 -3.93 -2.84
C ALA A 230 -14.69 -5.39 -2.59
N VAL A 231 -15.63 -6.16 -2.05
CA VAL A 231 -15.46 -7.57 -1.72
C VAL A 231 -16.47 -8.38 -2.54
N SER A 232 -16.00 -9.49 -3.10
CA SER A 232 -16.83 -10.53 -3.74
C SER A 232 -18.03 -10.95 -2.90
N ALA A 233 -19.08 -11.43 -3.57
CA ALA A 233 -20.29 -11.90 -2.91
C ALA A 233 -20.04 -13.10 -1.96
N ASP A 234 -19.02 -13.92 -2.20
CA ASP A 234 -18.63 -15.02 -1.33
C ASP A 234 -17.53 -14.67 -0.32
N GLY A 235 -16.96 -13.46 -0.41
CA GLY A 235 -16.02 -12.92 0.57
C GLY A 235 -14.55 -13.31 0.36
N HIS A 236 -14.23 -14.10 -0.67
CA HIS A 236 -12.89 -14.66 -0.86
C HIS A 236 -11.97 -13.82 -1.75
N GLU A 237 -12.54 -12.89 -2.50
CA GLU A 237 -11.84 -11.96 -3.38
C GLU A 237 -12.17 -10.51 -2.98
N ALA A 238 -11.18 -9.62 -3.07
CA ALA A 238 -11.35 -8.20 -2.87
C ALA A 238 -10.53 -7.40 -3.87
N GLU A 239 -11.01 -6.18 -4.17
CA GLU A 239 -10.32 -5.19 -4.98
C GLU A 239 -10.28 -3.86 -4.26
N MET A 240 -9.14 -3.21 -4.31
CA MET A 240 -8.84 -1.97 -3.64
C MET A 240 -8.40 -0.93 -4.66
N LYS A 241 -8.85 0.31 -4.49
CA LYS A 241 -8.43 1.47 -5.26
C LYS A 241 -7.89 2.52 -4.32
N ALA A 242 -6.70 3.00 -4.65
CA ALA A 242 -6.10 4.15 -4.00
C ALA A 242 -5.66 5.16 -5.05
N PRO A 243 -6.25 6.37 -5.05
CA PRO A 243 -5.82 7.43 -5.95
C PRO A 243 -4.38 7.88 -5.65
N PHE A 244 -3.66 8.33 -6.67
CA PHE A 244 -2.36 8.98 -6.48
C PHE A 244 -2.57 10.36 -5.82
N ARG A 245 -2.51 10.39 -4.49
CA ARG A 245 -2.58 11.60 -3.66
C ARG A 245 -1.44 11.62 -2.67
N GLY A 246 -1.05 12.83 -2.28
CA GLY A 246 0.11 13.10 -1.44
C GLY A 246 1.32 13.56 -2.21
#